data_AF-A0A919S5B0-F1
#
_entry.id   AF-A0A919S5B0-F1
#
_cell.length_a   1.000
_cell.length_b   1.000
_cell.length_c   1.000
_cell.angle_alpha   90.00
_cell.angle_beta   90.00
_cell.angle_gamma   90.00
#
_symmetry.space_group_name_H-M   'P 1'
#
loop_
_entity.id
_entity.type
_entity.pdbx_description
1 polymer ?
#
loop_
_entity_poly.entity_id
_entity_poly.type
_entity_poly.pdbx_seq_one_letter_code
_entity_poly.pdbx_strand_id
1 'polypeptide(L)'
;MTAPLDPPAVFAEFIDRVACYDPAPEGGPVAVLGLRTALGEATFQVSDHVVRAMCRALEAYRDPADRGTCTGCGSRRLDENLHCGDCGRLHGILGQVIAEHARRVAEDQSYGPPA
;
A
#
# COMPACT_ATOMS: atom_id res chain seq x y z
N MET A 1 12.28 1.12 12.92
CA MET A 1 11.93 -0.19 13.48
C MET A 1 10.43 -0.23 13.64
N THR A 2 9.73 -0.98 12.80
CA THR A 2 8.31 -1.28 13.00
C THR A 2 8.17 -2.14 14.24
N ALA A 3 7.22 -1.82 15.12
CA ALA A 3 6.90 -2.67 16.26
C ALA A 3 6.57 -4.09 15.76
N PRO A 4 6.93 -5.15 16.50
CA PRO A 4 6.48 -6.50 16.16
C PRO A 4 4.96 -6.49 16.02
N LEU A 5 4.46 -6.89 14.86
CA LEU A 5 3.02 -7.03 14.66
C LEU A 5 2.57 -8.24 15.48
N ASP A 6 1.50 -8.09 16.25
CA ASP A 6 0.76 -9.19 16.87
C ASP A 6 -0.55 -9.35 16.09
N PRO A 7 -0.60 -10.20 15.05
CA PRO A 7 -1.76 -10.30 14.18
C PRO A 7 -3.04 -10.69 14.95
N PRO A 8 -3.03 -11.69 15.86
CA PRO A 8 -4.20 -11.97 16.71
C PRO A 8 -4.74 -10.75 17.45
N ALA A 9 -3.88 -9.95 18.09
CA ALA A 9 -4.34 -8.76 18.82
C ALA A 9 -4.96 -7.71 17.88
N VAL A 10 -4.36 -7.49 16.70
CA VAL A 10 -4.88 -6.55 15.70
C VAL A 10 -6.26 -6.99 15.18
N PHE A 11 -6.45 -8.29 14.94
CA PHE A 11 -7.75 -8.83 14.53
C PHE A 11 -8.79 -8.70 15.63
N ALA A 12 -8.44 -9.01 16.88
CA ALA A 12 -9.34 -8.84 18.02
C ALA A 12 -9.82 -7.38 18.15
N GLU A 13 -8.89 -6.43 18.11
CA GLU A 13 -9.19 -5.00 18.20
C GLU A 13 -10.07 -4.52 17.04
N PHE A 14 -9.82 -5.00 15.82
CA PHE A 14 -10.66 -4.69 14.67
C PHE A 14 -12.10 -5.21 14.87
N ILE A 15 -12.25 -6.45 15.33
CA ILE A 15 -13.56 -7.06 15.58
C ILE A 15 -14.33 -6.27 16.64
N ASP A 16 -13.70 -5.98 17.77
CA ASP A 16 -14.34 -5.24 18.88
C ASP A 16 -14.78 -3.84 18.46
N ARG A 17 -13.93 -3.13 17.70
CA ARG A 17 -14.23 -1.78 17.18
C ARG A 17 -15.40 -1.78 16.20
N VAL A 18 -15.58 -2.84 15.43
CA VAL A 18 -16.67 -2.94 14.43
C VAL A 18 -17.96 -3.46 15.08
N ALA A 19 -17.86 -4.42 16.00
CA ALA A 19 -19.01 -5.08 16.61
C ALA A 19 -19.96 -4.12 17.34
N CYS A 20 -19.47 -3.02 17.91
CA CYS A 20 -20.31 -2.04 18.61
C CYS A 20 -21.29 -1.28 17.69
N TYR A 21 -21.11 -1.38 16.37
CA TYR A 21 -22.00 -0.80 15.37
C TYR A 21 -22.91 -1.83 14.67
N ASP A 22 -22.88 -3.10 15.12
CA ASP A 22 -23.73 -4.14 14.56
C ASP A 22 -25.22 -3.83 14.87
N PRO A 23 -26.08 -3.65 13.84
CA PRO A 23 -27.51 -3.39 14.07
C PRO A 23 -28.27 -4.61 14.58
N ALA A 24 -27.67 -5.81 14.56
CA ALA A 24 -28.29 -7.05 15.00
C ALA A 24 -27.30 -7.93 15.80
N PRO A 25 -26.85 -7.50 16.99
CA PRO A 25 -25.79 -8.17 17.75
C PRO A 25 -26.18 -9.56 18.28
N GLU A 26 -27.49 -9.84 18.40
CA GLU A 26 -28.01 -11.16 18.80
C GLU A 26 -27.98 -12.18 17.64
N GLY A 27 -27.69 -11.72 16.41
CA GLY A 27 -27.40 -12.59 15.29
C GLY A 27 -26.09 -13.31 15.55
N GLY A 28 -26.17 -14.59 15.91
CA GLY A 28 -24.99 -15.42 16.17
C GLY A 28 -23.96 -15.40 15.03
N PRO A 29 -22.75 -15.95 15.28
CA PRO A 29 -21.67 -15.87 14.31
C PRO A 29 -22.03 -16.56 13.00
N VAL A 30 -21.64 -15.95 11.88
CA VAL A 30 -21.89 -16.48 10.52
C VAL A 30 -20.64 -17.06 9.89
N ALA A 31 -19.46 -16.76 10.45
CA ALA A 31 -18.18 -17.26 9.96
C ALA A 31 -17.16 -17.41 11.09
N VAL A 32 -16.12 -18.18 10.80
CA VAL A 32 -14.97 -18.41 11.67
C VAL A 32 -13.71 -17.96 10.95
N LEU A 33 -12.96 -17.06 11.57
CA LEU A 33 -11.65 -16.63 11.08
C LEU A 33 -10.55 -17.35 11.88
N GLY A 34 -9.76 -18.17 11.19
CA GLY A 34 -8.56 -18.80 11.75
C GLY A 34 -7.30 -18.05 11.33
N LEU A 35 -6.43 -17.73 12.29
CA LEU A 35 -5.15 -17.07 12.06
C LEU A 35 -4.03 -17.95 12.59
N ARG A 36 -3.08 -18.31 11.74
CA ARG A 36 -1.90 -19.10 12.11
C ARG A 36 -0.66 -18.29 11.80
N THR A 37 0.20 -18.13 12.80
CA THR A 37 1.46 -17.40 12.71
C THR A 37 2.59 -18.30 13.18
N ALA A 38 3.83 -17.90 12.93
CA ALA A 38 5.00 -18.61 13.48
C ALA A 38 5.02 -18.61 15.02
N LEU A 39 4.29 -17.69 15.66
CA LEU A 39 4.25 -17.50 17.11
C LEU A 39 3.03 -18.15 17.79
N GLY A 40 2.07 -18.65 17.01
CA GLY A 40 0.85 -19.26 17.55
C GLY A 40 -0.37 -19.15 16.64
N GLU A 41 -1.51 -19.60 17.15
CA GLU A 41 -2.78 -19.69 16.43
C GLU A 41 -3.90 -19.00 17.21
N ALA A 42 -4.83 -18.37 16.49
CA ALA A 42 -6.02 -17.73 17.03
C ALA A 42 -7.24 -18.06 16.16
N THR A 43 -8.42 -18.09 16.78
CA THR A 43 -9.69 -18.31 16.09
C THR A 43 -10.72 -17.32 16.59
N PHE A 44 -11.45 -16.69 15.68
CA PHE A 44 -12.47 -15.69 15.98
C PHE A 44 -13.81 -16.11 15.36
N GLN A 45 -14.88 -16.09 16.16
CA GLN A 45 -16.25 -16.19 15.66
C GLN A 45 -16.69 -14.77 15.26
N VAL A 46 -17.18 -14.58 14.03
CA VAL A 46 -17.48 -13.25 13.50
C VAL A 46 -18.92 -13.15 12.99
N SER A 47 -19.56 -12.01 13.26
CA SER A 47 -20.92 -11.71 12.76
C SER A 47 -20.89 -11.29 11.28
N ASP A 48 -22.06 -11.28 10.64
CA ASP A 48 -22.20 -10.81 9.24
C ASP A 48 -21.72 -9.37 9.09
N HIS A 49 -21.98 -8.52 10.09
CA HIS A 49 -21.55 -7.13 10.09
C HIS A 49 -20.02 -7.00 10.03
N VAL A 50 -19.31 -7.77 10.88
CA VAL A 50 -17.84 -7.81 10.91
C VAL A 50 -17.28 -8.34 9.60
N VAL A 51 -17.84 -9.41 9.03
CA VAL A 51 -17.40 -9.97 7.75
C VAL A 51 -17.51 -8.93 6.63
N ARG A 52 -18.64 -8.23 6.54
CA ARG A 52 -18.83 -7.17 5.53
C ARG A 52 -17.84 -6.02 5.71
N ALA A 53 -17.57 -5.62 6.94
CA ALA A 53 -16.58 -4.58 7.23
C ALA A 53 -15.17 -5.02 6.80
N MET A 54 -14.79 -6.26 7.06
CA MET A 54 -13.51 -6.83 6.61
C MET A 54 -13.40 -6.83 5.08
N CYS A 55 -14.43 -7.31 4.37
CA CYS A 55 -14.43 -7.31 2.90
C CYS A 55 -14.24 -5.89 2.33
N ARG A 56 -14.98 -4.90 2.85
CA ARG A 56 -14.84 -3.51 2.43
C ARG A 56 -13.45 -2.93 2.74
N ALA A 57 -12.88 -3.26 3.89
CA ALA A 57 -11.53 -2.82 4.26
C ALA A 57 -10.47 -3.40 3.31
N LEU A 58 -10.60 -4.66 2.93
CA LEU A 58 -9.71 -5.31 1.97
C LEU A 58 -9.86 -4.74 0.55
N GLU A 59 -11.10 -4.48 0.10
CA GLU A 59 -11.37 -3.84 -1.19
C GLU A 59 -10.85 -2.40 -1.25
N ALA A 60 -10.89 -1.68 -0.13
CA ALA A 60 -10.40 -0.31 -0.03
C ALA A 60 -8.88 -0.22 0.19
N TYR A 61 -8.20 -1.34 0.49
CA TYR A 61 -6.77 -1.33 0.78
C TYR A 61 -5.95 -0.80 -0.41
N ARG A 62 -5.07 0.15 -0.11
CA ARG A 62 -4.05 0.65 -1.02
C ARG A 62 -2.70 0.34 -0.42
N ASP A 63 -1.89 -0.42 -1.14
CA ASP A 63 -0.55 -0.76 -0.69
C ASP A 63 0.29 0.52 -0.61
N PRO A 64 0.83 0.90 0.56
CA PRO A 64 1.70 2.07 0.68
C PRO A 64 2.98 1.97 -0.17
N ALA A 65 3.38 0.76 -0.56
CA ALA A 65 4.47 0.51 -1.48
C ALA A 65 4.04 0.56 -2.97
N ASP A 66 2.73 0.57 -3.27
CA ASP A 66 2.25 0.82 -4.62
C ASP A 66 2.39 2.31 -4.95
N ARG A 67 3.48 2.62 -5.64
CA ARG A 67 3.81 3.98 -6.11
C ARG A 67 3.37 4.21 -7.56
N GLY A 68 2.54 3.32 -8.11
CA GLY A 68 2.05 3.40 -9.48
C GLY A 68 2.99 2.76 -10.50
N THR A 69 2.88 3.21 -11.75
CA THR A 69 3.63 2.67 -12.90
C THR A 69 4.47 3.75 -13.57
N CYS A 70 5.71 3.41 -13.91
CA CYS A 70 6.60 4.27 -14.68
C CYS A 70 5.98 4.56 -16.05
N THR A 71 5.79 5.84 -16.37
CA THR A 71 5.30 6.30 -17.69
C THR A 71 6.27 6.02 -18.83
N GLY A 72 7.55 5.77 -18.55
CA GLY A 72 8.57 5.48 -19.56
C GLY A 72 8.57 4.03 -20.01
N CYS A 73 8.51 3.08 -19.08
CA CYS A 73 8.66 1.64 -19.37
C CYS A 73 7.52 0.75 -18.84
N GLY A 74 6.52 1.32 -18.18
CA GLY A 74 5.38 0.59 -17.59
C GLY A 74 5.69 -0.20 -16.31
N SER A 75 6.93 -0.14 -15.79
CA SER A 75 7.32 -0.86 -14.57
C SER A 75 6.60 -0.36 -13.32
N ARG A 76 6.29 -1.26 -12.37
CA ARG A 76 5.78 -0.92 -11.02
C ARG A 76 6.87 -0.67 -9.98
N ARG A 77 8.15 -0.77 -10.36
CA ARG A 77 9.30 -0.63 -9.45
C ARG A 77 9.71 0.82 -9.28
N LEU A 78 8.79 1.64 -8.79
CA LEU A 78 9.06 3.02 -8.40
C LEU A 78 9.48 3.07 -6.93
N ASP A 79 10.60 3.75 -6.66
CA ASP A 79 11.04 4.02 -5.29
C ASP A 79 10.32 5.23 -4.68
N GLU A 80 10.64 5.56 -3.43
CA GLU A 80 10.03 6.68 -2.70
C GLU A 80 10.24 8.05 -3.33
N ASN A 81 11.29 8.17 -4.15
CA ASN A 81 11.62 9.37 -4.90
C ASN A 81 11.06 9.31 -6.33
N LEU A 82 10.19 8.34 -6.63
CA LEU A 82 9.61 8.10 -7.94
C LEU A 82 10.65 7.75 -9.02
N HIS A 83 11.84 7.29 -8.64
CA HIS A 83 12.80 6.73 -9.59
C HIS A 83 12.37 5.31 -9.98
N CYS A 84 12.36 5.05 -11.27
CA CYS A 84 12.16 3.70 -11.78
C CYS A 84 13.47 2.91 -11.67
N GLY A 85 13.45 1.84 -10.87
CA GLY A 85 14.60 0.96 -10.72
C GLY A 85 15.02 0.21 -12.00
N ASP A 86 14.13 0.16 -13.01
CA ASP A 86 14.42 -0.56 -14.26
C ASP A 86 14.94 0.36 -15.37
N CYS A 87 14.38 1.57 -15.55
CA CYS A 87 14.81 2.49 -16.60
C CYS A 87 15.56 3.73 -16.10
N GLY A 88 15.72 3.88 -14.79
CA GLY A 88 16.43 4.99 -14.14
C GLY A 88 15.73 6.35 -14.24
N ARG A 89 14.55 6.43 -14.88
CA ARG A 89 13.84 7.70 -15.07
C ARG A 89 13.07 8.09 -13.81
N LEU A 90 13.02 9.39 -13.57
CA LEU A 90 12.11 10.00 -12.60
C LEU A 90 10.69 10.01 -13.15
N HIS A 91 9.74 9.49 -12.38
CA HIS A 91 8.32 9.48 -12.72
C HIS A 91 7.61 10.75 -12.19
N GLY A 92 6.44 11.05 -12.78
CA GLY A 92 5.64 12.24 -12.49
C GLY A 92 5.98 13.46 -13.36
N ILE A 93 5.15 14.51 -13.26
CA ILE A 93 5.27 15.74 -14.05
C ILE A 93 6.63 16.41 -13.82
N LEU A 94 7.11 16.45 -12.57
CA LEU A 94 8.42 16.99 -12.25
C LEU A 94 9.55 16.21 -12.95
N GLY A 95 9.47 14.87 -12.98
CA GLY A 95 10.45 14.04 -13.68
C GLY A 95 10.46 14.27 -15.19
N GLN A 96 9.30 14.47 -15.79
CA GLN A 96 9.21 14.85 -17.21
C GLN A 96 9.86 16.21 -17.47
N VAL A 97 9.59 17.21 -16.64
CA VAL A 97 10.17 18.56 -16.77
C VAL A 97 11.70 18.52 -16.59
N ILE A 98 12.21 17.79 -15.60
CA ILE A 98 13.66 17.65 -15.37
C ILE A 98 14.32 16.95 -16.57
N ALA A 99 13.75 15.84 -17.06
CA ALA A 99 14.29 15.11 -18.19
C ALA A 99 14.28 15.93 -19.49
N GLU A 100 13.24 16.73 -19.70
CA GLU A 100 13.15 17.65 -20.82
C GLU A 100 14.16 18.80 -20.69
N HIS A 101 14.30 19.38 -19.51
CA HIS A 101 15.31 20.40 -19.25
C HIS A 101 16.74 19.88 -19.46
N ALA A 102 17.06 18.70 -18.92
CA ALA A 102 18.37 18.08 -19.08
C ALA A 102 18.71 17.80 -20.55
N ARG A 103 17.73 17.33 -21.34
CA ARG A 103 17.91 17.19 -22.81
C ARG A 103 18.22 18.52 -23.46
N ARG A 104 17.43 19.57 -23.18
CA ARG A 104 17.65 20.89 -23.78
C ARG A 104 19.04 21.44 -23.44
N VAL A 105 19.49 21.29 -22.20
CA VAL A 105 20.83 21.73 -21.78
C VAL A 105 21.93 20.90 -22.47
N ALA A 106 21.75 19.59 -22.62
CA ALA A 106 22.73 18.74 -23.31
C ALA A 106 22.82 19.01 -24.81
N GLU A 107 21.73 19.48 -25.43
CA GLU A 107 21.67 19.86 -26.84
C GLU A 107 22.21 21.29 -27.08
N ASP A 108 22.29 22.13 -26.04
CA ASP A 108 22.81 23.49 -26.10
C ASP A 108 24.35 23.50 -25.98
N GLN A 109 25.04 23.61 -27.13
CA GLN A 109 26.51 23.58 -27.24
C GLN A 109 27.23 24.72 -26.49
N SER A 110 26.50 25.70 -25.95
CA SER A 110 27.06 26.80 -25.16
C SER A 110 27.42 26.39 -23.72
N TYR A 111 26.94 25.24 -23.23
CA TYR A 111 27.18 24.73 -21.89
C TYR A 111 28.37 23.73 -21.87
N GLY A 112 29.59 24.24 -22.06
CA GLY A 112 30.83 23.50 -21.79
C GLY A 112 31.32 23.74 -20.34
N PRO A 113 32.01 22.77 -19.69
CA PRO A 113 32.55 23.01 -18.36
C PRO A 113 33.53 24.19 -18.38
N PRO A 114 33.54 25.06 -17.36
CA PRO A 114 34.54 26.11 -17.26
C PRO A 114 35.94 25.46 -17.19
N ALA A 115 36.85 26.01 -17.98
CA ALA A 115 38.25 25.58 -18.08
C ALA A 115 39.01 25.69 -16.75
#